data_AF-A0A968C292-F1
#
_entry.id   AF-A0A968C292-F1
#
_cell.length_a   1.000
_cell.length_b   1.000
_cell.length_c   1.000
_cell.angle_alpha   90.00
_cell.angle_beta   90.00
_cell.angle_gamma   90.00
#
_symmetry.space_group_name_H-M   'P 1'
#
loop_
_entity.id
_entity.type
_entity.pdbx_description
1 polymer ?
#
loop_
_entity_poly.entity_id
_entity_poly.type
_entity_poly.pdbx_seq_one_letter_code
_entity_poly.pdbx_strand_id
1 'polypeptide(L)'
;LLADLYIEKGRKVVSFWTMGFNQHYRGTWVNEQAYMVHLLLGKQAKPGNGAFSLTGQPSACGTAREVGTFAHRLPADMVVANPK
;
A
#
# COMPACT_ATOMS: atom_id res chain seq x y z
N LEU A 1 -19.16 13.03 -9.60
CA LEU A 1 -18.72 11.64 -9.28
C LEU A 1 -17.34 11.68 -8.62
N LEU A 2 -16.90 10.59 -7.96
CA LEU A 2 -15.57 10.53 -7.34
C LEU A 2 -14.44 10.83 -8.33
N ALA A 3 -14.59 10.39 -9.59
CA ALA A 3 -13.64 10.65 -10.66
C ALA A 3 -13.37 12.15 -10.86
N ASP A 4 -14.40 13.00 -10.80
CA ASP A 4 -14.27 14.46 -11.00
C ASP A 4 -13.35 15.09 -9.94
N LEU A 5 -13.44 14.60 -8.69
CA LEU A 5 -12.56 15.04 -7.61
C LEU A 5 -11.12 14.58 -7.80
N TYR A 6 -10.91 13.40 -8.38
CA TYR A 6 -9.56 12.88 -8.65
C TYR A 6 -8.87 13.64 -9.80
N ILE A 7 -9.59 13.94 -10.88
CA ILE A 7 -9.01 14.58 -12.08
C ILE A 7 -8.80 16.10 -11.94
N GLU A 8 -9.43 16.74 -10.95
CA GLU A 8 -9.24 18.16 -10.68
C GLU A 8 -7.76 18.46 -10.33
N LYS A 9 -7.07 19.22 -11.20
CA LYS A 9 -5.61 19.47 -11.13
C LYS A 9 -5.16 20.10 -9.81
N GLY A 10 -5.97 21.00 -9.24
CA GLY A 10 -5.64 21.72 -8.01
C GLY A 10 -5.96 20.93 -6.74
N ARG A 11 -6.80 19.90 -6.83
CA ARG A 11 -7.29 19.19 -5.65
C ARG A 11 -6.25 18.21 -5.13
N LYS A 12 -5.90 18.37 -3.86
CA LYS A 12 -5.09 17.42 -3.11
C LYS A 12 -5.93 16.23 -2.70
N VAL A 13 -5.44 15.01 -2.96
CA VAL A 13 -6.17 13.77 -2.71
C VAL A 13 -5.24 12.75 -2.09
N VAL A 14 -5.57 12.30 -0.89
CA VAL A 14 -4.94 11.15 -0.24
C VAL A 14 -5.95 10.01 -0.13
N SER A 15 -5.56 8.82 -0.56
CA SER A 15 -6.37 7.61 -0.37
C SER A 15 -5.85 6.83 0.82
N PHE A 16 -6.73 6.51 1.76
CA PHE A 16 -6.42 5.67 2.91
C PHE A 16 -7.22 4.38 2.84
N TRP A 17 -6.58 3.26 3.19
CA TRP A 17 -7.27 1.98 3.35
C TRP A 17 -6.58 1.11 4.41
N THR A 18 -7.29 0.08 4.87
CA THR A 18 -6.83 -0.88 5.88
C THR A 18 -7.17 -2.32 5.42
N MET A 19 -7.41 -3.22 6.37
CA MET A 19 -7.70 -4.63 6.17
C MET A 19 -8.82 -4.91 5.16
N GLY A 20 -9.91 -4.14 5.17
CA GLY A 20 -11.07 -4.39 4.30
C GLY A 20 -10.74 -4.37 2.80
N PHE A 21 -9.75 -3.57 2.40
CA PHE A 21 -9.30 -3.48 1.02
C PHE A 21 -8.27 -4.56 0.65
N ASN A 22 -7.73 -5.27 1.65
CA ASN A 22 -6.64 -6.23 1.47
C ASN A 22 -7.13 -7.68 1.48
N GLN A 23 -8.18 -7.98 2.25
CA GLN A 23 -8.66 -9.35 2.50
C GLN A 23 -9.70 -9.81 1.49
N HIS A 24 -9.30 -9.92 0.22
CA HIS A 24 -10.11 -10.55 -0.83
C HIS A 24 -9.22 -11.22 -1.87
N TYR A 25 -9.80 -12.05 -2.73
CA TYR A 25 -9.04 -12.83 -3.73
C TYR A 25 -8.22 -11.98 -4.71
N ARG A 26 -8.59 -10.70 -4.85
CA ARG A 26 -7.92 -9.70 -5.70
C ARG A 26 -7.14 -8.65 -4.87
N GLY A 27 -6.84 -8.94 -3.60
CA GLY A 27 -6.23 -8.01 -2.64
C GLY A 27 -5.12 -7.19 -3.25
N THR A 28 -4.17 -7.89 -3.86
CA THR A 28 -3.03 -7.30 -4.54
C THR A 28 -3.44 -6.37 -5.69
N TRP A 29 -4.38 -6.79 -6.55
CA TRP A 29 -4.77 -6.02 -7.73
C TRP A 29 -5.53 -4.73 -7.41
N VAL A 30 -6.33 -4.68 -6.34
CA VAL A 30 -7.00 -3.42 -5.98
C VAL A 30 -6.04 -2.46 -5.29
N ASN A 31 -5.11 -2.98 -4.48
CA ASN A 31 -4.02 -2.20 -3.90
C ASN A 31 -3.19 -1.55 -5.02
N GLU A 32 -2.81 -2.34 -6.02
CA GLU A 32 -2.11 -1.86 -7.20
C GLU A 32 -2.90 -0.76 -7.94
N GLN A 33 -4.20 -0.97 -8.20
CA GLN A 33 -5.04 0.04 -8.85
C GLN A 33 -5.11 1.36 -8.06
N ALA A 34 -5.18 1.30 -6.73
CA ALA A 34 -5.15 2.52 -5.90
C ALA A 34 -3.85 3.30 -6.13
N TYR A 35 -2.69 2.64 -6.14
CA TYR A 35 -1.42 3.29 -6.46
C TYR A 35 -1.37 3.80 -7.91
N MET A 36 -1.84 3.00 -8.89
CA MET A 36 -1.82 3.36 -10.31
C MET A 36 -2.58 4.66 -10.58
N VAL A 37 -3.74 4.88 -9.97
CA VAL A 37 -4.50 6.14 -10.13
C VAL A 37 -3.69 7.35 -9.66
N HIS A 38 -3.01 7.23 -8.50
CA HIS A 38 -2.16 8.32 -7.99
C HIS A 38 -0.91 8.52 -8.84
N LEU A 39 -0.35 7.46 -9.41
CA LEU A 39 0.79 7.53 -10.33
C LEU A 39 0.40 8.21 -11.65
N LEU A 40 -0.70 7.75 -12.29
CA LEU A 40 -1.21 8.28 -13.56
C LEU A 40 -1.55 9.77 -13.48
N LEU A 41 -2.12 10.22 -12.36
CA LEU A 41 -2.47 11.62 -12.14
C LEU A 41 -1.29 12.47 -11.61
N GLY A 42 -0.10 11.88 -11.47
CA GLY A 42 1.09 12.55 -10.94
C GLY A 42 0.89 13.09 -9.52
N LYS A 43 0.06 12.40 -8.72
CA LYS A 43 -0.24 12.76 -7.33
C LYS A 43 0.70 12.08 -6.33
N GLN A 44 1.27 10.93 -6.68
CA GLN A 44 2.19 10.21 -5.80
C GLN A 44 3.42 11.06 -5.38
N ALA A 45 3.86 10.88 -4.14
CA ALA A 45 5.05 11.54 -3.54
C ALA A 45 5.00 13.09 -3.50
N LYS A 46 3.80 13.67 -3.49
CA LYS A 46 3.61 15.12 -3.29
C LYS A 46 2.91 15.39 -1.96
N PRO A 47 3.25 16.47 -1.23
CA PRO A 47 2.55 16.81 0.00
C PRO A 47 1.03 16.93 -0.18
N GLY A 48 0.28 16.27 0.71
CA GLY A 48 -1.19 16.20 0.66
C GLY A 48 -1.75 15.32 -0.46
N ASN A 49 -0.90 14.55 -1.15
CA ASN A 49 -1.32 13.61 -2.18
C ASN A 49 -0.74 12.21 -1.97
N GLY A 50 -1.43 11.20 -2.49
CA GLY A 50 -0.88 9.86 -2.66
C GLY A 50 -1.75 8.75 -2.08
N ALA A 51 -1.29 7.53 -2.30
CA ALA A 51 -1.91 6.32 -1.78
C ALA A 51 -1.21 5.89 -0.49
N PHE A 52 -1.97 5.71 0.60
CA PHE A 52 -1.43 5.40 1.93
C PHE A 52 -2.16 4.23 2.60
N SER A 53 -1.52 3.06 2.62
CA SER A 53 -1.99 1.89 3.35
C SER A 53 -1.75 2.08 4.86
N LEU A 54 -2.83 2.12 5.63
CA LEU A 54 -2.77 2.21 7.10
C LEU A 54 -2.47 0.83 7.70
N THR A 55 -1.52 0.80 8.62
CA THR A 55 -1.16 -0.41 9.38
C THR A 55 -2.00 -0.47 10.65
N GLY A 56 -2.44 -1.67 11.04
CA GLY A 56 -3.28 -1.89 12.21
C GLY A 56 -2.50 -1.81 13.53
N GLN A 57 -1.71 -2.84 13.84
CA GLN A 57 -0.92 -2.85 15.08
C GLN A 57 0.24 -1.86 15.00
N PRO A 58 0.59 -1.17 16.11
CA PRO A 58 1.63 -0.13 16.12
C PRO A 58 2.98 -0.59 15.54
N SER A 59 3.36 -1.84 15.78
CA SER A 59 4.64 -2.39 15.36
C SER A 59 4.53 -3.37 14.19
N ALA A 60 3.36 -3.60 13.56
CA ALA A 60 3.22 -4.64 12.54
C ALA A 60 4.17 -4.47 11.34
N CYS A 61 4.53 -3.25 10.95
CA CYS A 61 5.58 -3.05 9.95
C CYS A 61 6.96 -3.48 10.46
N GLY A 62 7.34 -3.10 11.69
CA GLY A 62 8.62 -3.46 12.28
C GLY A 62 8.74 -4.93 12.65
N THR A 63 7.82 -5.45 13.47
CA THR A 63 7.91 -6.84 13.97
C THR A 63 7.63 -7.89 12.89
N ALA A 64 6.69 -7.62 11.97
CA ALA A 64 6.31 -8.64 10.98
C ALA A 64 7.16 -8.58 9.70
N ARG A 65 7.41 -7.37 9.18
CA ARG A 65 8.17 -7.20 7.93
C ARG A 65 9.66 -7.03 8.20
N GLU A 66 10.02 -6.04 9.01
CA GLU A 66 11.44 -5.70 9.23
C GLU A 66 12.20 -6.78 10.03
N VAL A 67 11.62 -7.31 11.09
CA VAL A 67 12.23 -8.41 11.87
C VAL A 67 12.03 -9.78 11.21
N GLY A 68 11.13 -9.90 10.24
CA GLY A 68 10.94 -11.13 9.46
C GLY A 68 10.25 -12.26 10.24
N THR A 69 9.25 -11.96 11.08
CA THR A 69 8.51 -13.00 11.82
C THR A 69 7.51 -13.79 10.95
N PHE A 70 7.41 -13.47 9.65
CA PHE A 70 6.66 -14.27 8.68
C PHE A 70 7.43 -15.54 8.27
N ALA A 71 6.72 -16.66 8.12
CA ALA A 71 7.31 -17.96 7.78
C ALA A 71 8.14 -18.00 6.48
N HIS A 72 7.96 -17.02 5.59
CA HIS A 72 8.62 -16.94 4.29
C HIS A 72 9.64 -15.79 4.20
N ARG A 73 9.90 -15.06 5.29
CA ARG A 73 10.83 -13.93 5.30
C ARG A 73 11.90 -14.12 6.38
N LEU A 74 13.08 -13.61 6.08
CA LEU A 74 14.15 -13.33 7.03
C LEU A 74 14.11 -11.83 7.40
N PRO A 75 14.84 -11.41 8.46
CA PRO A 75 14.99 -9.99 8.78
C PRO A 75 15.41 -9.15 7.55
N ALA A 76 14.99 -7.88 7.55
CA ALA A 76 15.21 -6.91 6.47
C ALA A 76 14.63 -7.35 5.11
N ASP A 77 13.45 -7.98 5.11
CA ASP A 77 12.75 -8.46 3.91
C ASP A 77 13.57 -9.43 3.05
N MET A 78 14.57 -10.08 3.63
CA MET A 78 15.33 -11.12 2.92
C MET A 78 14.47 -12.37 2.69
N VAL A 79 14.73 -13.05 1.58
CA VAL A 79 13.99 -14.26 1.21
C VAL A 79 14.59 -15.47 1.91
N VAL A 80 13.73 -16.32 2.48
CA VAL A 80 14.13 -17.66 2.93
C VAL A 80 14.40 -18.52 1.69
N ALA A 81 15.66 -18.69 1.32
CA ALA A 81 16.04 -19.57 0.22
C ALA A 81 15.95 -21.04 0.67
N ASN A 82 15.10 -21.84 0.01
CA ASN A 82 15.12 -23.30 0.15
C ASN A 82 15.74 -23.90 -1.13
N PRO A 83 16.95 -24.47 -1.05
CA PRO A 83 17.64 -25.05 -2.22
C PRO A 83 17.12 -26.44 -2.63
N LYS A 84 16.08 -26.96 -1.95
CA LYS A 84 15.41 -28.22 -2.30
C LYS A 84 14.26 -28.00 -3.26
#